data_AF-A0A0H5CS64-F1
#
_entry.id   AF-A0A0H5CS64-F1
#
_cell.length_a   1.000
_cell.length_b   1.000
_cell.length_c   1.000
_cell.angle_alpha   90.00
_cell.angle_beta   90.00
_cell.angle_gamma   90.00
#
_symmetry.space_group_name_H-M   'P 1'
#
loop_
_entity.id
_entity.type
_entity.pdbx_description
1 polymer ?
#
loop_
_entity_poly.entity_id
_entity_poly.type
_entity_poly.pdbx_seq_one_letter_code
_entity_poly.pdbx_strand_id
1 'polypeptide(L)'
;MHDLLLALAGRLDDDALADARELLASTEVDRALELIVGSLASGPIPVTRVEHEELTELMAAAHCDPAVAERLAIAESTVSTSHKFSTGKIGGIGADQGVAEATIQVLDVLPDIRAVWAVWRLTPAGAASGPVPHRVVLIRVGPSGSGPATAYRVEHALRRAGLTASVEVLRDSTESSDYHHSAMRYATAVPLERSSTSPPSWTPSPTPKPAPAPKPAKEPWIPQAGDEADADDQELSLLRELQEELARREGGETPAWKSDTSYDWQEANRSTLVNGVPLQAPDQS
;
A
#
# COMPACT_ATOMS: atom_id res chain seq x y z
N MET A 1 -9.82 -11.15 3.14
CA MET A 1 -9.50 -9.76 3.51
C MET A 1 -9.37 -8.80 2.31
N HIS A 2 -8.42 -8.94 1.37
CA HIS A 2 -8.39 -8.03 0.19
C HIS A 2 -9.71 -8.03 -0.58
N ASP A 3 -10.26 -9.21 -0.87
CA ASP A 3 -11.54 -9.32 -1.60
C ASP A 3 -12.71 -8.76 -0.80
N LEU A 4 -12.69 -8.88 0.53
CA LEU A 4 -13.66 -8.25 1.42
C LEU A 4 -13.58 -6.72 1.33
N LEU A 5 -12.38 -6.13 1.40
CA LEU A 5 -12.20 -4.68 1.21
C LEU A 5 -12.66 -4.22 -0.16
N LEU A 6 -12.44 -5.05 -1.18
CA LEU A 6 -12.94 -4.78 -2.53
C LEU A 6 -14.48 -4.81 -2.54
N ALA A 7 -15.12 -5.80 -1.93
CA ALA A 7 -16.58 -5.89 -1.84
C ALA A 7 -17.24 -4.73 -1.08
N LEU A 8 -16.48 -4.06 -0.20
CA LEU A 8 -16.91 -2.88 0.55
C LEU A 8 -16.70 -1.55 -0.18
N ALA A 9 -16.05 -1.55 -1.35
CA ALA A 9 -15.85 -0.35 -2.15
C ALA A 9 -17.18 0.33 -2.50
N GLY A 10 -17.27 1.63 -2.25
CA GLY A 10 -18.51 2.42 -2.42
C GLY A 10 -19.44 2.39 -1.21
N ARG A 11 -19.43 1.32 -0.40
CA ARG A 11 -20.20 1.20 0.84
C ARG A 11 -19.49 1.84 2.02
N LEU A 12 -18.17 1.69 2.10
CA LEU A 12 -17.32 2.35 3.08
C LEU A 12 -16.71 3.64 2.50
N ASP A 13 -16.27 4.51 3.41
CA ASP A 13 -15.52 5.72 3.07
C ASP A 13 -14.19 5.33 2.40
N ASP A 14 -13.79 6.07 1.36
CA ASP A 14 -12.58 5.74 0.61
C ASP A 14 -11.32 5.82 1.48
N ASP A 15 -11.26 6.78 2.40
CA ASP A 15 -10.13 6.96 3.32
C ASP A 15 -10.01 5.77 4.29
N ALA A 16 -11.12 5.25 4.80
CA ALA A 16 -11.10 4.06 5.65
C ALA A 16 -10.63 2.82 4.89
N LEU A 17 -11.02 2.68 3.62
CA LEU A 17 -10.55 1.59 2.75
C LEU A 17 -9.06 1.75 2.40
N ALA A 18 -8.61 2.98 2.15
CA ALA A 18 -7.21 3.30 1.93
C ALA A 18 -6.33 2.91 3.13
N ASP A 19 -6.71 3.36 4.33
CA ASP A 19 -6.00 3.09 5.57
C ASP A 19 -5.98 1.58 5.87
N ALA A 20 -7.09 0.87 5.67
CA ALA A 20 -7.13 -0.58 5.82
C ALA A 20 -6.20 -1.31 4.83
N ARG A 21 -6.10 -0.83 3.58
CA ARG A 21 -5.19 -1.41 2.57
C ARG A 21 -3.73 -1.15 2.92
N GLU A 22 -3.41 0.01 3.47
CA GLU A 22 -2.08 0.33 4.01
C GLU A 22 -1.70 -0.60 5.17
N LEU A 23 -2.61 -0.78 6.14
CA LEU A 23 -2.40 -1.71 7.26
C LEU A 23 -2.16 -3.14 6.76
N LEU A 24 -2.95 -3.62 5.78
CA LEU A 24 -2.74 -4.93 5.17
C LEU A 24 -1.43 -5.04 4.41
N ALA A 25 -1.02 -3.99 3.69
CA ALA A 25 0.28 -3.95 3.03
C ALA A 25 1.44 -4.01 4.04
N SER A 26 1.20 -3.52 5.26
CA SER A 26 2.14 -3.53 6.38
C SER A 26 1.99 -4.76 7.30
N THR A 27 1.18 -5.75 6.90
CA THR A 27 0.89 -6.99 7.65
C THR A 27 0.16 -6.81 8.99
N GLU A 28 -0.46 -5.66 9.20
CA GLU A 28 -1.25 -5.32 10.40
C GLU A 28 -2.73 -5.71 10.20
N VAL A 29 -2.98 -7.01 10.06
CA VAL A 29 -4.30 -7.57 9.70
C VAL A 29 -5.35 -7.33 10.79
N ASP A 30 -4.96 -7.45 12.05
CA ASP A 30 -5.78 -7.19 13.24
C ASP A 30 -6.29 -5.74 13.25
N ARG A 31 -5.38 -4.77 13.08
CA ARG A 31 -5.72 -3.34 13.03
C ARG A 31 -6.58 -3.01 11.82
N ALA A 32 -6.33 -3.64 10.67
CA ALA A 32 -7.15 -3.45 9.48
C ALA A 32 -8.59 -3.96 9.71
N LEU A 33 -8.75 -5.11 10.37
CA LEU A 33 -10.07 -5.67 10.70
C LEU A 33 -10.81 -4.80 11.72
N GLU A 34 -10.14 -4.37 12.79
CA GLU A 34 -10.73 -3.49 13.80
C GLU A 34 -11.19 -2.16 13.19
N LEU A 35 -10.38 -1.56 12.32
CA LEU A 35 -10.74 -0.34 11.60
C LEU A 35 -12.00 -0.54 10.75
N ILE A 36 -12.07 -1.61 9.98
CA ILE A 36 -13.19 -1.87 9.06
C ILE A 36 -14.47 -2.19 9.82
N VAL A 37 -14.41 -3.06 10.81
CA VAL A 37 -15.58 -3.43 11.62
C VAL A 37 -16.06 -2.23 12.44
N GLY A 38 -15.14 -1.44 12.98
CA GLY A 38 -15.45 -0.16 13.62
C GLY A 38 -16.13 0.82 12.68
N SER A 39 -15.63 0.96 11.45
CA SER A 39 -16.21 1.85 10.44
C SER A 39 -17.62 1.41 10.02
N LEU A 40 -17.84 0.11 9.83
CA LEU A 40 -19.15 -0.46 9.51
C LEU A 40 -20.17 -0.25 10.64
N ALA A 41 -19.76 -0.48 11.90
CA ALA A 41 -20.60 -0.30 13.08
C ALA A 41 -20.94 1.19 13.33
N SER A 42 -19.98 2.08 13.09
CA SER A 42 -20.14 3.54 13.23
C SER A 42 -20.98 4.15 12.12
N GLY A 43 -20.84 3.66 10.89
CA GLY A 43 -21.51 4.15 9.68
C GLY A 43 -22.96 3.65 9.48
N PRO A 44 -23.56 3.05 10.52
CA PRO A 44 -24.43 1.85 10.44
C PRO A 44 -24.60 1.26 9.03
N ILE A 45 -23.50 0.81 8.42
CA ILE A 45 -23.52 0.22 7.09
C ILE A 45 -23.96 -1.24 7.23
N PRO A 46 -25.12 -1.64 6.68
CA PRO A 46 -25.58 -3.01 6.83
C PRO A 46 -24.65 -3.97 6.10
N VAL A 47 -24.38 -5.11 6.75
CA VAL A 47 -23.69 -6.27 6.17
C VAL A 47 -24.67 -7.41 5.97
N THR A 48 -24.41 -8.29 5.01
CA THR A 48 -25.18 -9.54 4.90
C THR A 48 -24.80 -10.50 6.01
N ARG A 49 -25.63 -11.53 6.23
CA ARG A 49 -25.28 -12.62 7.15
C ARG A 49 -23.96 -13.30 6.76
N VAL A 50 -23.74 -13.51 5.46
CA VAL A 50 -22.50 -14.14 4.95
C VAL A 50 -21.28 -13.26 5.23
N GLU A 51 -21.39 -11.95 4.99
CA GLU A 51 -20.33 -10.99 5.30
C GLU A 51 -20.05 -10.92 6.81
N HIS A 52 -21.09 -10.97 7.64
CA HIS A 52 -20.97 -10.98 9.10
C HIS A 52 -20.25 -12.23 9.61
N GLU A 53 -20.58 -13.40 9.08
CA GLU A 53 -19.93 -14.67 9.39
C GLU A 53 -18.45 -14.64 8.97
N GLU A 54 -18.15 -14.20 7.74
CA GLU A 54 -16.77 -14.06 7.24
C GLU A 54 -15.95 -13.08 8.11
N LEU A 55 -16.53 -11.93 8.46
CA LEU A 55 -15.88 -10.95 9.36
C LEU A 55 -15.59 -11.55 10.73
N THR A 56 -16.56 -12.28 11.31
CA THR A 56 -16.40 -12.92 12.62
C THR A 56 -15.29 -13.97 12.60
N GLU A 57 -15.22 -14.79 11.55
CA GLU A 57 -14.16 -15.78 11.36
C GLU A 57 -12.78 -15.11 11.21
N LEU A 58 -12.69 -14.05 10.41
CA LEU A 58 -11.44 -13.30 10.22
C LEU A 58 -10.99 -12.64 11.53
N MET A 59 -11.90 -12.05 12.30
CA MET A 59 -11.59 -11.46 13.61
C MET A 59 -11.09 -12.50 14.60
N ALA A 60 -11.73 -13.67 14.67
CA ALA A 60 -11.28 -14.76 15.52
C ALA A 60 -9.88 -15.25 15.13
N ALA A 61 -9.61 -15.41 13.83
CA ALA A 61 -8.30 -15.81 13.32
C ALA A 61 -7.20 -14.77 13.59
N ALA A 62 -7.56 -13.48 13.60
CA ALA A 62 -6.66 -12.37 13.91
C ALA A 62 -6.56 -12.06 15.41
N HIS A 63 -7.27 -12.78 16.28
CA HIS A 63 -7.35 -12.55 17.73
C HIS A 63 -7.90 -11.16 18.11
N CYS A 64 -8.78 -10.59 17.28
CA CYS A 64 -9.49 -9.34 17.55
C CYS A 64 -10.65 -9.55 18.54
N ASP A 65 -11.13 -8.48 19.18
CA ASP A 65 -12.30 -8.51 20.05
C ASP A 65 -13.61 -8.74 19.26
N PRO A 66 -14.30 -9.89 19.42
CA PRO A 66 -15.52 -10.19 18.67
C PRO A 66 -16.71 -9.28 19.05
N ALA A 67 -16.68 -8.61 20.20
CA ALA A 67 -17.78 -7.76 20.65
C ALA A 67 -18.05 -6.56 19.73
N VAL A 68 -17.08 -6.19 18.89
CA VAL A 68 -17.27 -5.13 17.87
C VAL A 68 -18.15 -5.65 16.71
N ALA A 69 -17.98 -6.90 16.29
CA ALA A 69 -18.76 -7.52 15.22
C ALA A 69 -20.23 -7.73 15.62
N GLU A 70 -20.51 -7.93 16.92
CA GLU A 70 -21.88 -8.04 17.44
C GLU A 70 -22.72 -6.76 17.26
N ARG A 71 -22.05 -5.61 17.06
CA ARG A 71 -22.72 -4.31 16.84
C ARG A 71 -23.09 -4.06 15.38
N LEU A 72 -22.68 -4.92 14.46
CA LEU A 72 -22.94 -4.74 13.04
C LEU A 72 -24.43 -4.92 12.72
N ALA A 73 -24.99 -4.00 11.94
CA ALA A 73 -26.34 -4.13 11.42
C ALA A 73 -26.37 -5.22 10.33
N ILE A 74 -27.21 -6.24 10.51
CA ILE A 74 -27.37 -7.33 9.52
C ILE A 74 -28.62 -7.07 8.69
N ALA A 75 -28.50 -7.16 7.37
CA ALA A 75 -29.63 -7.11 6.43
C ALA A 75 -29.68 -8.38 5.56
N GLU A 76 -30.87 -8.75 5.07
CA GLU A 76 -31.06 -9.92 4.20
C GLU A 76 -30.38 -9.76 2.84
N SER A 77 -30.30 -8.53 2.33
CA SER A 77 -29.57 -8.20 1.11
C SER A 77 -28.81 -6.90 1.28
N THR A 78 -27.64 -6.81 0.61
CA THR A 78 -26.94 -5.55 0.47
C THR A 78 -27.82 -4.61 -0.36
N VAL A 79 -28.28 -3.50 0.22
CA VAL A 79 -28.83 -2.40 -0.57
C VAL A 79 -27.68 -1.82 -1.38
N SER A 80 -27.58 -2.21 -2.65
CA SER A 80 -26.56 -1.69 -3.56
C SER A 80 -26.76 -0.18 -3.71
N THR A 81 -25.81 0.61 -3.20
CA THR A 81 -25.77 2.04 -3.47
C THR A 81 -25.53 2.21 -4.97
N SER A 82 -26.50 2.77 -5.69
CA SER A 82 -26.37 2.97 -7.13
C SER A 82 -25.41 4.12 -7.40
N HIS A 83 -24.12 3.80 -7.48
CA HIS A 83 -23.07 4.77 -7.81
C HIS A 83 -23.13 5.16 -9.28
N LYS A 84 -22.89 6.45 -9.54
CA LYS A 84 -22.84 6.99 -10.91
C LYS A 84 -21.40 7.24 -11.31
N PHE A 85 -21.05 6.83 -12.52
CA PHE A 85 -19.71 7.00 -13.08
C PHE A 85 -19.74 7.77 -14.40
N SER A 86 -18.62 8.39 -14.77
CA SER A 86 -18.51 9.17 -16.01
C SER A 86 -17.16 8.98 -16.70
N THR A 87 -17.19 8.84 -18.02
CA THR A 87 -16.05 8.88 -18.95
C THR A 87 -15.60 10.31 -19.28
N GLY A 88 -16.38 11.31 -18.87
CA GLY A 88 -16.19 12.71 -19.27
C GLY A 88 -15.07 13.43 -18.52
N LYS A 89 -14.69 14.60 -19.05
CA LYS A 89 -13.81 15.54 -18.34
C LYS A 89 -14.62 16.33 -17.31
N ILE A 90 -14.10 16.44 -16.09
CA ILE A 90 -14.63 17.33 -15.05
C ILE A 90 -13.69 18.51 -14.91
N GLY A 91 -14.20 19.74 -15.04
CA GLY A 91 -13.34 20.93 -15.00
C GLY A 91 -12.26 20.95 -16.09
N GLY A 92 -12.50 20.26 -17.22
CA GLY A 92 -11.52 20.10 -18.31
C GLY A 92 -10.49 18.98 -18.09
N ILE A 93 -10.53 18.28 -16.96
CA ILE A 93 -9.57 17.25 -16.56
C ILE A 93 -10.18 15.84 -16.70
N GLY A 94 -9.47 14.95 -17.39
CA GLY A 94 -9.83 13.52 -17.49
C GLY A 94 -9.53 12.77 -16.20
N ALA A 95 -10.23 11.66 -15.94
CA ALA A 95 -9.95 10.84 -14.76
C ALA A 95 -8.55 10.20 -14.82
N ASP A 96 -8.10 9.88 -16.03
CA ASP A 96 -6.79 9.31 -16.37
C ASP A 96 -5.64 10.32 -16.34
N GLN A 97 -5.95 11.62 -16.45
CA GLN A 97 -4.94 12.66 -16.58
C GLN A 97 -4.07 12.77 -15.31
N GLY A 98 -2.76 12.60 -15.50
CA GLY A 98 -1.74 12.61 -14.44
C GLY A 98 -1.52 11.26 -13.76
N VAL A 99 -2.36 10.24 -14.02
CA VAL A 99 -2.28 8.95 -13.33
C VAL A 99 -1.04 8.17 -13.77
N ALA A 100 -0.74 8.14 -15.08
CA ALA A 100 0.43 7.42 -15.61
C ALA A 100 1.73 8.01 -15.04
N GLU A 101 1.88 9.33 -15.11
CA GLU A 101 3.06 10.05 -14.64
C GLU A 101 3.30 9.88 -13.14
N ALA A 102 2.23 9.89 -12.34
CA ALA A 102 2.31 9.70 -10.90
C ALA A 102 2.70 8.26 -10.51
N THR A 103 2.30 7.27 -11.30
CA THR A 103 2.36 5.85 -10.88
C THR A 103 3.44 5.03 -11.56
N ILE A 104 4.06 5.52 -12.65
CA ILE A 104 5.00 4.75 -13.48
C ILE A 104 6.12 4.06 -12.68
N GLN A 105 6.79 4.79 -11.78
CA GLN A 105 7.89 4.24 -10.97
C GLN A 105 7.44 3.12 -10.04
N VAL A 106 6.21 3.20 -9.53
CA VAL A 106 5.64 2.18 -8.64
C VAL A 106 5.19 0.97 -9.43
N LEU A 107 4.52 1.18 -10.57
CA LEU A 107 4.03 0.10 -11.43
C LEU A 107 5.16 -0.73 -12.04
N ASP A 108 6.32 -0.13 -12.32
CA ASP A 108 7.48 -0.81 -12.89
C ASP A 108 8.07 -1.90 -11.98
N VAL A 109 7.88 -1.77 -10.66
CA VAL A 109 8.43 -2.70 -9.67
C VAL A 109 7.36 -3.54 -8.98
N LEU A 110 6.09 -3.35 -9.32
CA LEU A 110 5.00 -4.19 -8.83
C LEU A 110 4.84 -5.42 -9.73
N PRO A 111 4.79 -6.63 -9.16
CA PRO A 111 4.63 -7.84 -9.94
C PRO A 111 3.24 -7.89 -10.57
N ASP A 112 3.19 -8.40 -11.80
CA ASP A 112 1.95 -8.84 -12.43
C ASP A 112 0.86 -7.78 -12.65
N ILE A 113 1.24 -6.49 -12.75
CA ILE A 113 0.31 -5.45 -13.20
C ILE A 113 -0.10 -5.76 -14.63
N ARG A 114 -1.40 -5.84 -14.92
CA ARG A 114 -1.92 -6.15 -16.26
C ARG A 114 -2.45 -4.93 -16.98
N ALA A 115 -3.20 -4.09 -16.28
CA ALA A 115 -3.78 -2.89 -16.86
C ALA A 115 -4.20 -1.91 -15.77
N VAL A 116 -4.29 -0.63 -16.14
CA VAL A 116 -4.74 0.46 -15.29
C VAL A 116 -5.80 1.25 -16.04
N TRP A 117 -6.87 1.59 -15.34
CA TRP A 117 -7.92 2.47 -15.83
C TRP A 117 -8.25 3.51 -14.78
N ALA A 118 -8.87 4.60 -15.21
CA ALA A 118 -9.38 5.63 -14.31
C ALA A 118 -10.79 6.04 -14.71
N VAL A 119 -11.60 6.39 -13.72
CA VAL A 119 -12.98 6.85 -13.89
C VAL A 119 -13.35 7.89 -12.84
N TRP A 120 -14.29 8.78 -13.16
CA TRP A 120 -14.91 9.66 -12.17
C TRP A 120 -16.13 8.99 -11.56
N ARG A 121 -16.18 8.88 -10.23
CA ARG A 121 -17.39 8.57 -9.46
C ARG A 121 -18.08 9.88 -9.07
N LEU A 122 -19.36 10.01 -9.40
CA LEU A 122 -20.16 11.24 -9.21
C LEU A 122 -21.02 11.22 -7.93
N THR A 123 -20.97 10.12 -7.20
CA THR A 123 -21.74 9.88 -5.97
C THR A 123 -20.78 9.65 -4.80
N PRO A 124 -21.14 10.08 -3.59
CA PRO A 124 -20.36 9.78 -2.39
C PRO A 124 -20.26 8.26 -2.17
N ALA A 125 -19.17 7.82 -1.54
CA ALA A 125 -19.01 6.51 -0.92
C ALA A 125 -18.98 6.64 0.59
N GLY A 126 -19.64 5.71 1.28
CA GLY A 126 -19.74 5.68 2.73
C GLY A 126 -20.52 6.85 3.36
N ALA A 127 -20.46 6.91 4.69
CA ALA A 127 -21.21 7.86 5.50
C ALA A 127 -20.49 9.20 5.69
N ALA A 128 -19.15 9.21 5.69
CA ALA A 128 -18.29 10.37 5.82
C ALA A 128 -17.52 10.60 4.51
N SER A 129 -18.27 10.77 3.42
CA SER A 129 -17.67 10.82 2.09
C SER A 129 -16.84 12.06 1.80
N GLY A 130 -15.73 11.86 1.10
CA GLY A 130 -14.94 12.92 0.50
C GLY A 130 -15.66 13.66 -0.65
N PRO A 131 -15.01 14.66 -1.26
CA PRO A 131 -15.61 15.48 -2.31
C PRO A 131 -15.93 14.65 -3.57
N VAL A 132 -17.05 15.01 -4.22
CA VAL A 132 -17.42 14.51 -5.54
C VAL A 132 -17.25 15.59 -6.61
N PRO A 133 -16.86 15.23 -7.85
CA PRO A 133 -16.55 13.88 -8.29
C PRO A 133 -15.20 13.36 -7.77
N HIS A 134 -15.16 12.08 -7.44
CA HIS A 134 -14.00 11.39 -6.90
C HIS A 134 -13.33 10.52 -7.97
N ARG A 135 -12.01 10.54 -8.04
CA ARG A 135 -11.27 9.72 -9.01
C ARG A 135 -11.15 8.29 -8.47
N VAL A 136 -11.51 7.31 -9.27
CA VAL A 136 -11.29 5.90 -8.96
C VAL A 136 -10.30 5.34 -9.96
N VAL A 137 -9.18 4.80 -9.49
CA VAL A 137 -8.17 4.12 -10.29
C VAL A 137 -8.35 2.63 -10.14
N LEU A 138 -8.70 1.96 -11.23
CA LEU A 138 -8.90 0.52 -11.29
C LEU A 138 -7.62 -0.13 -11.81
N ILE A 139 -7.11 -1.12 -11.09
CA ILE A 139 -5.90 -1.85 -11.50
C ILE A 139 -6.22 -3.33 -11.59
N ARG A 140 -5.89 -3.96 -12.71
CA ARG A 140 -5.94 -5.41 -12.83
C ARG A 140 -4.57 -5.99 -12.56
N VAL A 141 -4.52 -6.98 -11.68
CA VAL A 141 -3.32 -7.76 -11.40
C VAL A 141 -3.55 -9.24 -11.70
N GLY A 142 -2.51 -9.92 -12.17
CA GLY A 142 -2.52 -11.36 -12.37
C GLY A 142 -2.26 -12.15 -11.08
N PRO A 143 -2.12 -13.49 -11.18
CA PRO A 143 -2.01 -14.39 -10.03
C PRO A 143 -0.82 -14.13 -9.11
N SER A 144 0.28 -13.56 -9.62
CA SER A 144 1.48 -13.24 -8.82
C SER A 144 1.48 -11.81 -8.28
N GLY A 145 0.44 -11.03 -8.57
CA GLY A 145 0.27 -9.67 -8.06
C GLY A 145 -0.32 -9.63 -6.66
N SER A 146 0.08 -8.63 -5.86
CA SER A 146 -0.46 -8.41 -4.53
C SER A 146 -1.47 -7.26 -4.54
N GLY A 147 -2.73 -7.56 -4.21
CA GLY A 147 -3.81 -6.57 -4.12
C GLY A 147 -3.51 -5.42 -3.14
N PRO A 148 -3.27 -5.73 -1.85
CA PRO A 148 -3.00 -4.70 -0.84
C PRO A 148 -1.75 -3.86 -1.15
N ALA A 149 -0.63 -4.52 -1.52
CA ALA A 149 0.60 -3.79 -1.83
C ALA A 149 0.47 -2.90 -3.08
N THR A 150 -0.29 -3.35 -4.08
CA THR A 150 -0.57 -2.54 -5.27
C THR A 150 -1.42 -1.34 -4.91
N ALA A 151 -2.51 -1.54 -4.16
CA ALA A 151 -3.41 -0.46 -3.77
C ALA A 151 -2.67 0.61 -2.96
N TYR A 152 -1.99 0.20 -1.88
CA TYR A 152 -1.25 1.10 -1.01
C TYR A 152 -0.19 1.90 -1.77
N ARG A 153 0.67 1.24 -2.55
CA ARG A 153 1.80 1.92 -3.20
C ARG A 153 1.34 2.87 -4.30
N VAL A 154 0.32 2.49 -5.07
CA VAL A 154 -0.23 3.35 -6.13
C VAL A 154 -0.96 4.54 -5.51
N GLU A 155 -1.78 4.31 -4.49
CA GLU A 155 -2.50 5.40 -3.83
C GLU A 155 -1.53 6.41 -3.22
N HIS A 156 -0.50 5.92 -2.53
CA HIS A 156 0.56 6.76 -2.01
C HIS A 156 1.25 7.58 -3.12
N ALA A 157 1.52 6.97 -4.28
CA ALA A 157 2.12 7.67 -5.42
C ALA A 157 1.21 8.78 -5.98
N LEU A 158 -0.09 8.49 -6.13
CA LEU A 158 -1.10 9.46 -6.55
C LEU A 158 -1.21 10.63 -5.57
N ARG A 159 -1.27 10.33 -4.26
CA ARG A 159 -1.33 11.33 -3.20
C ARG A 159 -0.11 12.26 -3.20
N ARG A 160 1.10 11.72 -3.35
CA ARG A 160 2.33 12.53 -3.48
C ARG A 160 2.33 13.42 -4.73
N ALA A 161 1.66 13.00 -5.79
CA ALA A 161 1.47 13.80 -7.00
C ALA A 161 0.31 14.81 -6.89
N GLY A 162 -0.35 14.92 -5.73
CA GLY A 162 -1.49 15.81 -5.51
C GLY A 162 -2.79 15.31 -6.14
N LEU A 163 -2.88 14.02 -6.48
CA LEU A 163 -4.07 13.40 -7.07
C LEU A 163 -4.86 12.66 -5.99
N THR A 164 -6.00 13.20 -5.58
CA THR A 164 -6.95 12.51 -4.70
C THR A 164 -7.70 11.43 -5.49
N ALA A 165 -7.50 10.17 -5.12
CA ALA A 165 -8.14 9.03 -5.77
C ALA A 165 -8.23 7.82 -4.84
N SER A 166 -9.27 7.01 -5.01
CA SER A 166 -9.32 5.65 -4.47
C SER A 166 -8.71 4.67 -5.46
N VAL A 167 -8.03 3.63 -4.95
CA VAL A 167 -7.40 2.61 -5.77
C VAL A 167 -8.06 1.25 -5.55
N GLU A 168 -8.67 0.72 -6.60
CA GLU A 168 -9.39 -0.56 -6.59
C GLU A 168 -8.60 -1.61 -7.39
N VAL A 169 -8.11 -2.65 -6.70
CA VAL A 169 -7.27 -3.68 -7.31
C VAL A 169 -8.07 -4.96 -7.56
N LEU A 170 -8.35 -5.20 -8.83
CA LEU A 170 -9.08 -6.35 -9.35
C LEU A 170 -8.14 -7.52 -9.64
N ARG A 171 -8.53 -8.71 -9.21
CA ARG A 171 -7.85 -9.97 -9.54
C ARG A 171 -8.71 -10.80 -10.48
N ASP A 172 -8.09 -11.52 -11.40
CA ASP A 172 -8.81 -12.36 -12.36
C ASP A 172 -9.62 -13.49 -11.71
N SER A 173 -9.26 -13.90 -10.48
CA SER A 173 -9.94 -14.94 -9.71
C SER A 173 -11.13 -14.43 -8.88
N THR A 174 -11.31 -13.12 -8.74
CA THR A 174 -12.32 -12.53 -7.85
C THR A 174 -13.51 -12.06 -8.67
N GLU A 175 -14.71 -12.48 -8.29
CA GLU A 175 -15.94 -11.97 -8.89
C GLU A 175 -16.06 -10.46 -8.63
N SER A 176 -16.30 -9.69 -9.68
CA SER A 176 -16.42 -8.24 -9.56
C SER A 176 -17.84 -7.87 -9.12
N SER A 177 -17.96 -7.06 -8.07
CA SER A 177 -19.26 -6.52 -7.65
C SER A 177 -19.88 -5.61 -8.72
N ASP A 178 -21.18 -5.32 -8.62
CA ASP A 178 -21.89 -4.33 -9.45
C ASP A 178 -21.21 -2.94 -9.50
N TYR A 179 -20.60 -2.52 -8.38
CA TYR A 179 -19.81 -1.29 -8.30
C TYR A 179 -18.67 -1.28 -9.32
N HIS A 180 -17.81 -2.30 -9.28
CA HIS A 180 -16.68 -2.47 -10.19
C HIS A 180 -17.09 -2.68 -11.64
N HIS A 181 -18.15 -3.45 -11.89
CA HIS A 181 -18.70 -3.61 -13.24
C HIS A 181 -19.18 -2.28 -13.81
N SER A 182 -19.90 -1.49 -13.01
CA SER A 182 -20.37 -0.16 -13.39
C SER A 182 -19.20 0.80 -13.61
N ALA A 183 -18.22 0.84 -12.70
CA ALA A 183 -17.03 1.67 -12.82
C ALA A 183 -16.25 1.37 -14.12
N MET A 184 -15.99 0.08 -14.38
CA MET A 184 -15.24 -0.38 -15.55
C MET A 184 -15.92 0.00 -16.87
N ARG A 185 -17.26 0.00 -16.91
CA ARG A 185 -18.02 0.41 -18.11
C ARG A 185 -17.75 1.86 -18.55
N TYR A 186 -17.39 2.72 -17.61
CA TYR A 186 -17.08 4.13 -17.87
C TYR A 186 -15.59 4.47 -17.72
N ALA A 187 -14.74 3.47 -17.50
CA ALA A 187 -13.34 3.71 -17.24
C ALA A 187 -12.57 3.98 -18.53
N THR A 188 -11.63 4.91 -18.45
CA THR A 188 -10.68 5.21 -19.53
C THR A 188 -9.36 4.52 -19.22
N ALA A 189 -8.77 3.86 -20.22
CA ALA A 189 -7.48 3.20 -20.06
C ALA A 189 -6.38 4.23 -19.80
N VAL A 190 -5.53 3.96 -18.81
CA VAL A 190 -4.34 4.75 -18.54
C VAL A 190 -3.18 4.12 -19.31
N PRO A 191 -2.52 4.86 -20.23
CA PRO A 191 -1.39 4.33 -20.98
C PRO A 191 -0.26 3.89 -20.03
N LEU A 192 0.12 2.62 -20.09
CA LEU A 192 1.30 2.10 -19.44
C LEU A 192 2.43 2.11 -20.46
N GLU A 193 3.21 3.19 -20.52
CA GLU A 193 4.49 3.15 -21.22
C GLU A 193 5.46 2.31 -20.38
N ARG A 194 5.33 0.98 -20.47
CA ARG A 194 6.32 0.10 -19.84
C ARG A 194 7.62 0.30 -20.61
N SER A 195 8.65 0.72 -19.90
CA SER A 195 10.01 0.55 -20.39
C SER A 195 10.21 -0.94 -20.61
N SER A 196 10.11 -1.39 -21.86
CA SER A 196 10.46 -2.75 -22.25
C SER A 196 11.96 -2.87 -22.03
N THR A 197 12.36 -3.16 -20.79
CA THR A 197 13.68 -3.68 -20.51
C THR A 197 13.62 -5.09 -21.04
N SER A 198 13.92 -5.23 -22.33
CA SER A 198 14.20 -6.54 -22.92
C SER A 198 15.15 -7.23 -21.94
N PRO A 199 14.88 -8.48 -21.53
CA PRO A 199 15.86 -9.23 -20.77
C PRO A 199 17.18 -9.14 -21.54
N PRO A 200 18.33 -8.90 -20.87
CA PRO A 200 19.61 -8.85 -21.56
C PRO A 200 19.66 -10.11 -22.42
N SER A 201 19.71 -9.93 -23.75
CA SER A 201 19.89 -11.05 -24.64
C SER A 201 21.22 -11.64 -24.23
N TRP A 202 21.17 -12.78 -23.56
CA TRP A 202 22.32 -13.66 -23.46
C TRP A 202 22.60 -14.05 -24.91
N THR A 203 23.47 -13.28 -25.57
CA THR A 203 24.20 -13.79 -26.70
C THR A 203 25.02 -14.94 -26.12
N PRO A 204 24.73 -16.21 -26.45
CA PRO A 204 25.61 -17.28 -26.04
C PRO A 204 27.00 -16.93 -26.57
N SER A 205 27.99 -16.87 -25.65
CA SER A 205 29.38 -16.74 -26.04
C SER A 205 29.67 -17.75 -27.16
N PRO A 206 30.32 -17.34 -28.27
CA PRO A 206 30.70 -18.28 -29.31
C PRO A 206 31.53 -19.38 -28.67
N THR A 207 31.09 -20.62 -28.87
CA THR A 207 31.74 -21.82 -28.36
C THR A 207 33.23 -21.78 -28.73
N PRO A 208 34.16 -21.90 -27.76
CA PRO A 208 35.57 -21.97 -28.09
C PRO A 208 35.82 -23.25 -28.87
N LYS A 209 36.43 -23.08 -30.05
CA LYS A 209 36.90 -24.16 -30.93
C LYS A 209 37.84 -25.08 -30.13
N PRO A 210 37.77 -26.42 -30.26
CA PRO A 210 38.62 -27.31 -29.49
C PRO A 210 40.09 -27.06 -29.81
N ALA A 211 40.88 -26.69 -28.80
CA ALA A 211 42.33 -26.61 -28.90
C ALA A 211 42.95 -28.01 -28.75
N PRO A 212 44.06 -28.31 -29.44
CA PRO A 212 44.71 -29.62 -29.38
C PRO A 212 45.37 -29.88 -28.01
N ALA A 213 45.42 -31.15 -27.62
CA ALA A 213 45.85 -31.64 -26.32
C ALA A 213 47.24 -31.12 -25.87
N PRO A 214 47.41 -30.75 -24.58
CA PRO A 214 48.70 -30.33 -24.03
C PRO A 214 49.61 -31.51 -23.67
N LYS A 215 50.93 -31.28 -23.79
CA LYS A 215 52.04 -32.15 -23.37
C LYS A 215 52.10 -32.32 -21.84
N PRO A 216 52.74 -33.39 -21.32
CA PRO A 216 52.72 -33.72 -19.89
C PRO A 216 53.42 -32.68 -19.01
N ALA A 217 52.85 -32.50 -17.82
CA ALA A 217 53.18 -31.52 -16.80
C ALA A 217 54.57 -31.73 -16.17
N LYS A 218 55.21 -30.62 -15.80
CA LYS A 218 56.25 -30.60 -14.75
C LYS A 218 55.56 -30.54 -13.38
N GLU A 219 56.15 -31.25 -12.43
CA GLU A 219 55.68 -31.41 -11.04
C GLU A 219 55.32 -30.09 -10.35
N PRO A 220 54.26 -30.06 -9.52
CA PRO A 220 53.92 -28.90 -8.73
C PRO A 220 54.84 -28.78 -7.52
N TRP A 221 55.39 -27.57 -7.34
CA TRP A 221 55.94 -27.08 -6.08
C TRP A 221 54.82 -26.97 -5.05
N ILE A 222 55.00 -27.58 -3.87
CA ILE A 222 54.11 -27.50 -2.72
C ILE A 222 54.67 -26.41 -1.78
N PRO A 223 53.94 -25.32 -1.48
CA PRO A 223 54.27 -24.46 -0.34
C PRO A 223 53.98 -25.20 0.96
N GLN A 224 54.93 -25.18 1.90
CA GLN A 224 54.79 -25.77 3.22
C GLN A 224 53.68 -25.08 4.03
N ALA A 225 52.91 -25.90 4.74
CA ALA A 225 51.99 -25.47 5.80
C ALA A 225 52.76 -24.79 6.93
N GLY A 226 52.44 -23.52 7.17
CA GLY A 226 53.06 -22.69 8.21
C GLY A 226 52.23 -21.47 8.61
N ASP A 227 51.35 -20.96 7.74
CA ASP A 227 50.73 -19.63 7.92
C ASP A 227 49.21 -19.65 8.20
N GLU A 228 48.62 -20.81 8.56
CA GLU A 228 47.17 -20.88 8.87
C GLU A 228 46.83 -20.57 10.35
N ALA A 229 47.82 -20.51 11.25
CA ALA A 229 47.58 -20.21 12.66
C ALA A 229 47.50 -18.70 12.97
N ASP A 230 48.13 -17.84 12.16
CA ASP A 230 48.19 -16.39 12.42
C ASP A 230 46.97 -15.63 11.84
N ALA A 231 46.24 -16.22 10.89
CA ALA A 231 45.06 -15.61 10.27
C ALA A 231 43.84 -15.62 11.20
N ASP A 232 43.64 -16.72 11.95
CA ASP A 232 42.53 -16.85 12.91
C ASP A 232 42.68 -15.89 14.10
N ASP A 233 43.91 -15.65 14.55
CA ASP A 233 44.20 -14.71 15.65
C ASP A 233 43.98 -13.25 15.24
N GLN A 234 44.23 -12.90 13.97
CA GLN A 234 43.90 -11.58 13.41
C GLN A 234 42.38 -11.38 13.32
N GLU A 235 41.63 -12.38 12.87
CA GLU A 235 40.18 -12.29 12.73
C GLU A 235 39.49 -12.15 14.11
N LEU A 236 39.93 -12.91 15.11
CA LEU A 236 39.43 -12.80 16.49
C LEU A 236 39.75 -11.44 17.12
N SER A 237 40.92 -10.86 16.81
CA SER A 237 41.31 -9.53 17.29
C SER A 237 40.42 -8.44 16.69
N LEU A 238 40.11 -8.52 15.39
CA LEU A 238 39.21 -7.60 14.69
C LEU A 238 37.78 -7.66 15.23
N LEU A 239 37.26 -8.87 15.51
CA LEU A 239 35.92 -9.03 16.09
C LEU A 239 35.82 -8.45 17.49
N ARG A 240 36.87 -8.60 18.30
CA ARG A 240 36.94 -8.03 19.65
C ARG A 240 36.97 -6.50 19.62
N GLU A 241 37.75 -5.91 18.72
CA GLU A 241 37.83 -4.45 18.53
C GLU A 241 36.48 -3.88 18.07
N LEU A 242 35.77 -4.57 17.17
CA LEU A 242 34.45 -4.15 16.70
C LEU A 242 33.39 -4.19 17.80
N GLN A 243 33.43 -5.21 18.67
CA GLN A 243 32.53 -5.30 19.83
C GLN A 243 32.79 -4.20 20.86
N GLU A 244 34.06 -3.82 21.07
CA GLU A 244 34.44 -2.74 21.98
C GLU A 244 34.07 -1.36 21.42
N GLU A 245 34.14 -1.18 20.10
CA GLU A 245 33.65 0.01 19.37
C GLU A 245 32.13 0.18 19.48
N LEU A 246 31.37 -0.92 19.39
CA LEU A 246 29.91 -0.91 19.55
C LEU A 246 29.48 -0.62 20.99
N ALA A 247 30.12 -1.25 21.98
CA ALA A 247 29.82 -1.00 23.40
C ALA A 247 30.12 0.46 23.81
N ARG A 248 31.15 1.06 23.22
CA ARG A 248 31.47 2.49 23.41
C ARG A 248 30.43 3.43 22.81
N ARG A 249 29.77 3.05 21.71
CA ARG A 249 28.69 3.84 21.11
C ARG A 249 27.36 3.71 21.86
N GLU A 250 27.08 2.57 22.46
CA GLU A 250 25.87 2.36 23.25
C GLU A 250 25.95 2.97 24.67
N GLY A 251 27.15 3.18 25.20
CA GLY A 251 27.37 3.68 26.56
C GLY A 251 27.39 5.21 26.73
N GLY A 252 27.27 6.00 25.66
CA GLY A 252 27.50 7.44 25.75
C GLY A 252 26.86 8.25 24.64
N GLU A 253 25.54 8.42 24.70
CA GLU A 253 24.85 9.62 24.19
C GLU A 253 23.41 9.64 24.69
N THR A 254 23.11 10.51 25.66
CA THR A 254 21.73 10.93 25.91
C THR A 254 21.19 11.60 24.65
N PRO A 255 20.06 11.15 24.09
CA PRO A 255 19.59 11.69 22.82
C PRO A 255 19.13 13.15 23.00
N ALA A 256 19.63 14.00 22.10
CA ALA A 256 19.49 15.46 22.07
C ALA A 256 18.06 15.97 21.75
N TRP A 257 17.01 15.25 22.15
CA TRP A 257 15.62 15.69 21.99
C TRP A 257 15.00 16.23 23.29
N LYS A 258 15.69 16.16 24.44
CA LYS A 258 15.31 16.93 25.63
C LYS A 258 15.78 18.38 25.50
N SER A 259 15.18 19.12 24.56
CA SER A 259 15.15 20.57 24.63
C SER A 259 13.85 20.98 25.30
N ASP A 260 13.99 21.76 26.37
CA ASP A 260 12.96 22.22 27.31
C ASP A 260 12.14 23.38 26.71
N THR A 261 11.65 23.20 25.49
CA THR A 261 10.84 24.22 24.79
C THR A 261 9.40 23.74 24.78
N SER A 262 8.66 24.16 25.81
CA SER A 262 7.20 24.07 25.88
C SER A 262 6.59 24.65 24.60
N TYR A 263 6.02 23.78 23.77
CA TYR A 263 5.31 24.14 22.55
C TYR A 263 3.98 24.82 22.95
N ASP A 264 3.85 26.11 22.66
CA ASP A 264 2.66 26.89 23.00
C ASP A 264 1.54 26.65 21.98
N TRP A 265 0.60 25.77 22.34
CA TRP A 265 -0.58 25.44 21.54
C TRP A 265 -1.52 26.64 21.31
N GLN A 266 -1.38 27.77 22.02
CA GLN A 266 -2.26 28.93 21.86
C GLN A 266 -1.90 29.81 20.65
N GLU A 267 -0.67 29.73 20.13
CA GLU A 267 -0.26 30.54 18.96
C GLU A 267 -0.75 29.94 17.63
N ALA A 268 -0.88 28.61 17.56
CA ALA A 268 -1.34 27.90 16.35
C ALA A 268 -2.84 28.13 16.03
N ASN A 269 -3.65 28.52 17.02
CA ASN A 269 -5.10 28.73 16.86
C ASN A 269 -5.50 30.17 16.49
N ARG A 270 -4.55 31.08 16.28
CA ARG A 270 -4.86 32.49 15.98
C ARG A 270 -5.07 32.82 14.49
N SER A 271 -4.96 31.86 13.59
CA SER A 271 -5.07 32.11 12.15
C SER A 271 -6.04 31.18 11.42
N THR A 272 -7.30 31.17 11.86
CA THR A 272 -8.43 30.72 11.05
C THR A 272 -9.50 31.82 11.01
N LEU A 273 -9.37 32.70 10.03
CA LEU A 273 -10.46 33.58 9.61
C LEU A 273 -11.41 32.78 8.73
N VAL A 274 -12.64 32.59 9.19
CA VAL A 274 -13.78 32.26 8.33
C VAL A 274 -14.66 33.52 8.31
N ASN A 275 -14.73 34.18 7.14
CA ASN A 275 -15.55 35.38 6.90
C ASN A 275 -15.32 36.59 7.85
N GLY A 276 -14.11 36.81 8.35
CA GLY A 276 -13.74 38.07 9.00
C GLY A 276 -14.30 38.31 10.41
N VAL A 277 -14.82 37.28 11.09
CA VAL A 277 -15.30 37.39 12.48
C VAL A 277 -14.66 36.31 13.35
N PRO A 278 -14.03 36.63 14.50
CA PRO A 278 -13.43 35.63 15.39
C PRO A 278 -14.50 34.74 16.06
N LEU A 279 -14.25 33.43 16.12
CA LEU A 279 -15.05 32.48 16.87
C LEU A 279 -14.82 32.68 18.38
N GLN A 280 -15.88 32.98 19.11
CA GLN A 280 -15.86 33.17 20.56
C GLN A 280 -15.96 31.81 21.25
N ALA A 281 -15.05 31.52 22.19
CA ALA A 281 -15.02 30.27 22.94
C ALA A 281 -16.26 30.15 23.87
N PRO A 282 -16.79 28.95 24.10
CA PRO A 282 -17.95 28.74 24.97
C PRO A 282 -17.57 28.94 26.43
N ASP A 283 -18.38 29.71 27.16
CA ASP A 283 -18.30 29.91 28.61
C ASP A 283 -18.40 28.57 29.33
N GLN A 284 -17.45 28.31 30.23
CA GLN A 284 -17.52 27.20 31.17
C GLN A 284 -18.32 27.65 32.40
N SER A 285 -19.42 26.94 32.66
CA SER A 285 -20.19 26.98 33.90
C SER A 285 -20.00 25.70 34.70
#